data_AF-A0A7J9W9B1-F1
#
_entry.id   AF-A0A7J9W9B1-F1
#
_cell.length_a   1.000
_cell.length_b   1.000
_cell.length_c   1.000
_cell.angle_alpha   90.00
_cell.angle_beta   90.00
_cell.angle_gamma   90.00
#
_symmetry.space_group_name_H-M   'P 1'
#
loop_
_entity.id
_entity.type
_entity.pdbx_description
1 polymer ?
#
loop_
_entity_poly.entity_id
_entity_poly.type
_entity_poly.pdbx_seq_one_letter_code
_entity_poly.pdbx_strand_id
1 'polypeptide(L)'
;MAAEPRRIGWIGAGRMGYELMLRLLAAGYDLAVWNRTRAKAEPLAEHGATIVDGPRDLADRDLVVTMVSSSSVFEDVTIGSSGLFSSGSGPRVLVDSSTVSAEASQRVAAEAAKFDTALLAAPVSGNPNVVKSGQLTTVVSGDGTAFDYALPVLETFGSKVTYVGSGDEARLVKMCHNVLLGVVTQSLAEITVLAERAGVSRADFLEFINSSVMGSVFTR
;
A
#
# COMPACT_ATOMS: atom_id res chain seq x y z
N MET A 1 -15.10 21.93 -7.98
CA MET A 1 -14.45 20.84 -7.22
C MET A 1 -14.97 19.55 -7.79
N ALA A 2 -14.10 18.61 -8.16
CA ALA A 2 -14.57 17.31 -8.63
C ALA A 2 -15.23 16.54 -7.47
N ALA A 3 -16.29 15.78 -7.74
CA ALA A 3 -16.91 14.92 -6.73
C ALA A 3 -15.91 13.84 -6.28
N GLU A 4 -15.89 13.52 -4.99
CA GLU A 4 -15.02 12.48 -4.42
C GLU A 4 -15.25 11.11 -5.09
N PRO A 5 -14.20 10.27 -5.25
CA PRO A 5 -14.35 8.93 -5.82
C PRO A 5 -15.28 8.08 -4.93
N ARG A 6 -16.27 7.42 -5.54
CA ARG A 6 -17.22 6.55 -4.82
C ARG A 6 -17.08 5.09 -5.20
N ARG A 7 -16.66 4.81 -6.44
CA ARG A 7 -16.46 3.46 -6.98
C ARG A 7 -14.96 3.15 -7.01
N ILE A 8 -14.54 2.25 -6.13
CA ILE A 8 -13.14 1.88 -5.92
C ILE A 8 -12.88 0.50 -6.52
N GLY A 9 -11.85 0.38 -7.33
CA GLY A 9 -11.28 -0.91 -7.72
C GLY A 9 -10.10 -1.27 -6.84
N TRP A 10 -9.89 -2.56 -6.59
CA TRP A 10 -8.73 -3.06 -5.87
C TRP A 10 -8.13 -4.28 -6.55
N ILE A 11 -6.82 -4.23 -6.82
CA ILE A 11 -6.03 -5.32 -7.40
C ILE A 11 -5.04 -5.82 -6.35
N GLY A 12 -5.27 -7.05 -5.86
CA GLY A 12 -4.38 -7.74 -4.93
C GLY A 12 -4.94 -7.87 -3.50
N ALA A 13 -5.57 -9.02 -3.23
CA ALA A 13 -6.14 -9.38 -1.92
C ALA A 13 -5.11 -10.12 -1.03
N GLY A 14 -3.93 -9.52 -0.85
CA GLY A 14 -2.94 -10.00 0.12
C GLY A 14 -3.37 -9.72 1.57
N ARG A 15 -2.56 -10.16 2.55
CA ARG A 15 -2.85 -9.95 3.99
C ARG A 15 -3.06 -8.47 4.35
N MET A 16 -2.26 -7.57 3.78
CA MET A 16 -2.40 -6.12 4.00
C MET A 16 -3.62 -5.57 3.27
N GLY A 17 -3.77 -5.88 1.98
CA GLY A 17 -4.86 -5.36 1.15
C GLY A 17 -6.24 -5.81 1.65
N TYR A 18 -6.36 -7.04 2.16
CA TYR A 18 -7.60 -7.54 2.75
C TYR A 18 -8.10 -6.64 3.89
N GLU A 19 -7.23 -6.31 4.86
CA GLU A 19 -7.60 -5.48 6.00
C GLU A 19 -7.90 -4.02 5.58
N LEU A 20 -7.19 -3.49 4.58
CA LEU A 20 -7.47 -2.16 4.04
C LEU A 20 -8.82 -2.11 3.31
N MET A 21 -9.16 -3.15 2.55
CA MET A 21 -10.45 -3.26 1.87
C MET A 21 -11.62 -3.35 2.85
N LEU A 22 -11.47 -4.04 3.99
CA LEU A 22 -12.49 -4.02 5.05
C LEU A 22 -12.76 -2.61 5.57
N ARG A 23 -11.73 -1.77 5.68
CA ARG A 23 -11.89 -0.36 6.09
C ARG A 23 -12.61 0.47 5.04
N LEU A 24 -12.32 0.25 3.76
CA LEU A 24 -13.05 0.90 2.66
C LEU A 24 -14.53 0.51 2.64
N LEU A 25 -14.83 -0.78 2.82
CA LEU A 25 -16.20 -1.27 2.90
C LEU A 25 -16.94 -0.69 4.12
N ALA A 26 -16.29 -0.66 5.29
CA ALA A 26 -16.86 -0.04 6.49
C ALA A 26 -17.09 1.48 6.34
N ALA A 27 -16.30 2.16 5.51
CA ALA A 27 -16.49 3.56 5.15
C ALA A 27 -17.58 3.78 4.07
N GLY A 28 -18.18 2.72 3.54
CA GLY A 28 -19.31 2.78 2.61
C GLY A 28 -18.94 3.04 1.15
N TYR A 29 -17.69 2.77 0.74
CA TYR A 29 -17.29 2.83 -0.67
C TYR A 29 -17.85 1.63 -1.46
N ASP A 30 -18.22 1.84 -2.72
CA ASP A 30 -18.54 0.77 -3.67
C ASP A 30 -17.24 0.12 -4.14
N LEU A 31 -16.92 -1.06 -3.60
CA LEU A 31 -15.64 -1.72 -3.81
C LEU A 31 -15.77 -2.93 -4.74
N ALA A 32 -15.03 -2.89 -5.85
CA ALA A 32 -14.81 -4.02 -6.73
C ALA A 32 -13.38 -4.56 -6.57
N VAL A 33 -13.21 -5.86 -6.44
CA VAL A 33 -11.93 -6.50 -6.08
C VAL A 33 -11.57 -7.58 -7.08
N TRP A 34 -10.32 -7.54 -7.51
CA TRP A 34 -9.68 -8.63 -8.23
C TRP A 34 -8.46 -9.16 -7.49
N ASN A 35 -8.28 -10.47 -7.54
CA ASN A 35 -7.04 -11.12 -7.12
C ASN A 35 -6.78 -12.35 -7.97
N ARG A 36 -5.51 -12.57 -8.36
CA ARG A 36 -5.09 -13.74 -9.16
C ARG A 36 -5.58 -15.07 -8.59
N THR A 37 -5.55 -15.23 -7.27
CA THR A 37 -6.18 -16.36 -6.58
C THR A 37 -7.54 -15.91 -6.06
N ARG A 38 -8.61 -16.19 -6.80
CA ARG A 38 -9.97 -15.71 -6.50
C ARG A 38 -10.40 -15.96 -5.05
N ALA A 39 -10.13 -17.16 -4.53
CA ALA A 39 -10.44 -17.57 -3.15
C ALA A 39 -9.87 -16.66 -2.05
N LYS A 40 -8.85 -15.82 -2.33
CA LYS A 40 -8.34 -14.83 -1.36
C LYS A 40 -9.21 -13.57 -1.29
N ALA A 41 -9.98 -13.28 -2.33
CA ALA A 41 -10.88 -12.12 -2.40
C ALA A 41 -12.32 -12.50 -2.04
N GLU A 42 -12.74 -13.74 -2.29
CA GLU A 42 -14.11 -14.22 -2.03
C GLU A 42 -14.69 -13.86 -0.65
N PRO A 43 -13.95 -13.97 0.48
CA PRO A 43 -14.50 -13.59 1.79
C PRO A 43 -14.87 -12.10 1.92
N LEU A 44 -14.38 -11.22 1.05
CA LEU A 44 -14.76 -9.80 1.03
C LEU A 44 -16.19 -9.61 0.51
N ALA A 45 -16.75 -10.57 -0.24
CA ALA A 45 -18.13 -10.51 -0.70
C ALA A 45 -19.13 -10.50 0.47
N GLU A 46 -18.82 -11.21 1.56
CA GLU A 46 -19.60 -11.21 2.80
C GLU A 46 -19.68 -9.81 3.44
N HIS A 47 -18.73 -8.93 3.08
CA HIS A 47 -18.61 -7.56 3.57
C HIS A 47 -19.10 -6.52 2.53
N GLY A 48 -19.69 -6.97 1.42
CA GLY A 48 -20.27 -6.11 0.38
C GLY A 48 -19.35 -5.80 -0.81
N ALA A 49 -18.18 -6.42 -0.92
CA ALA A 49 -17.33 -6.25 -2.10
C ALA A 49 -17.85 -7.02 -3.32
N THR A 50 -17.73 -6.43 -4.50
CA THR A 50 -17.97 -7.11 -5.78
C THR A 50 -16.68 -7.81 -6.24
N ILE A 51 -16.70 -9.13 -6.43
CA ILE A 51 -15.52 -9.88 -6.90
C ILE A 51 -15.56 -10.02 -8.43
N VAL A 52 -14.60 -9.41 -9.11
CA VAL A 52 -14.52 -9.41 -10.59
C VAL A 52 -13.55 -10.48 -11.12
N ASP A 53 -13.58 -10.75 -12.42
CA ASP A 53 -12.85 -11.87 -13.04
C ASP A 53 -11.48 -11.46 -13.58
N GLY A 54 -11.30 -10.20 -13.97
CA GLY A 54 -10.03 -9.64 -14.45
C GLY A 54 -9.75 -8.22 -13.97
N PRO A 55 -8.48 -7.77 -13.99
CA PRO A 55 -8.12 -6.38 -13.69
C PRO A 55 -8.83 -5.38 -14.61
N ARG A 56 -9.03 -5.74 -15.89
CA ARG A 56 -9.75 -4.92 -16.88
C ARG A 56 -11.19 -4.58 -16.51
N ASP A 57 -11.81 -5.40 -15.66
CA ASP A 57 -13.19 -5.20 -15.20
C ASP A 57 -13.27 -4.06 -14.16
N LEU A 58 -12.12 -3.50 -13.77
CA LEU A 58 -11.99 -2.35 -12.87
C LEU A 58 -11.69 -1.04 -13.62
N ALA A 59 -11.64 -1.06 -14.96
CA ALA A 59 -11.29 0.11 -15.76
C ALA A 59 -12.32 1.26 -15.68
N ASP A 60 -13.58 0.94 -15.35
CA ASP A 60 -14.68 1.90 -15.23
C ASP A 60 -14.78 2.55 -13.84
N ARG A 61 -13.90 2.15 -12.91
CA ARG A 61 -13.87 2.66 -11.53
C ARG A 61 -13.33 4.08 -11.50
N ASP A 62 -13.73 4.82 -10.47
CA ASP A 62 -13.27 6.20 -10.29
C ASP A 62 -11.78 6.22 -9.89
N LEU A 63 -11.40 5.28 -9.02
CA LEU A 63 -10.04 5.09 -8.52
C LEU A 63 -9.76 3.60 -8.40
N VAL A 64 -8.57 3.15 -8.80
CA VAL A 64 -8.11 1.75 -8.61
C VAL A 64 -6.85 1.73 -7.75
N VAL A 65 -6.82 0.86 -6.75
CA VAL A 65 -5.64 0.62 -5.90
C VAL A 65 -4.97 -0.70 -6.29
N THR A 66 -3.65 -0.70 -6.45
CA THR A 66 -2.84 -1.93 -6.59
C THR A 66 -2.01 -2.18 -5.34
N MET A 67 -2.01 -3.43 -4.87
CA MET A 67 -1.12 -3.89 -3.80
C MET A 67 -0.64 -5.31 -4.10
N VAL A 68 0.44 -5.42 -4.85
CA VAL A 68 0.97 -6.67 -5.40
C VAL A 68 2.43 -6.92 -4.99
N SER A 69 2.92 -8.12 -5.31
CA SER A 69 4.17 -8.65 -4.75
C SER A 69 5.46 -8.20 -5.44
N SER A 70 5.39 -7.71 -6.67
CA SER A 70 6.60 -7.37 -7.45
C SER A 70 6.29 -6.40 -8.59
N SER A 71 7.35 -5.75 -9.10
CA SER A 71 7.29 -4.92 -10.31
C SER A 71 6.67 -5.64 -11.49
N SER A 72 7.07 -6.89 -11.75
CA SER A 72 6.54 -7.69 -12.87
C SER A 72 5.05 -7.98 -12.74
N VAL A 73 4.56 -8.23 -11.53
CA VAL A 73 3.13 -8.44 -11.30
C VAL A 73 2.37 -7.11 -11.44
N PHE A 74 2.96 -6.00 -10.99
CA PHE A 74 2.34 -4.68 -11.16
C PHE A 74 2.16 -4.31 -12.63
N GLU A 75 3.18 -4.55 -13.46
CA GLU A 75 3.08 -4.37 -14.91
C GLU A 75 2.05 -5.30 -15.55
N ASP A 76 2.08 -6.60 -15.23
CA ASP A 76 1.16 -7.59 -15.80
C ASP A 76 -0.32 -7.24 -15.52
N VAL A 77 -0.64 -6.87 -14.27
CA VAL A 77 -2.02 -6.57 -13.88
C VAL A 77 -2.50 -5.18 -14.32
N THR A 78 -1.60 -4.30 -14.80
CA THR A 78 -1.95 -2.95 -15.26
C THR A 78 -1.88 -2.84 -16.77
N ILE A 79 -0.70 -3.03 -17.33
CA ILE A 79 -0.37 -2.80 -18.75
C ILE A 79 -0.17 -4.10 -19.53
N GLY A 80 -0.30 -5.26 -18.88
CA GLY A 80 -0.30 -6.55 -19.54
C GLY A 80 -1.51 -6.75 -20.48
N SER A 81 -1.48 -7.80 -21.28
CA SER A 81 -2.50 -8.09 -22.31
C SER A 81 -3.92 -8.28 -21.76
N SER A 82 -4.04 -8.62 -20.48
CA SER A 82 -5.32 -8.72 -19.74
C SER A 82 -5.35 -7.80 -18.51
N GLY A 83 -4.44 -6.81 -18.46
CA GLY A 83 -4.31 -5.86 -17.37
C GLY A 83 -5.43 -4.83 -17.35
N LEU A 84 -5.38 -3.95 -16.34
CA LEU A 84 -6.35 -2.88 -16.11
C LEU A 84 -6.71 -2.09 -17.37
N PHE A 85 -5.71 -1.73 -18.19
CA PHE A 85 -5.91 -0.88 -19.36
C PHE A 85 -6.25 -1.65 -20.65
N SER A 86 -6.34 -2.98 -20.59
CA SER A 86 -6.56 -3.83 -21.78
C SER A 86 -7.94 -3.65 -22.44
N SER A 87 -8.91 -3.03 -21.77
CA SER A 87 -10.23 -2.70 -22.31
C SER A 87 -10.27 -1.41 -23.14
N GLY A 88 -9.15 -0.69 -23.24
CA GLY A 88 -9.09 0.60 -23.94
C GLY A 88 -9.58 1.80 -23.13
N SER A 89 -9.75 1.63 -21.82
CA SER A 89 -10.13 2.68 -20.87
C SER A 89 -9.37 2.49 -19.55
N GLY A 90 -9.42 3.49 -18.67
CA GLY A 90 -8.78 3.45 -17.37
C GLY A 90 -9.51 4.30 -16.33
N PRO A 91 -9.24 4.08 -15.03
CA PRO A 91 -9.79 4.90 -13.98
C PRO A 91 -9.23 6.32 -14.02
N ARG A 92 -9.81 7.26 -13.27
CA ARG A 92 -9.21 8.60 -13.19
C ARG A 92 -7.86 8.57 -12.47
N VAL A 93 -7.75 7.78 -11.41
CA VAL A 93 -6.52 7.63 -10.63
C VAL A 93 -6.21 6.16 -10.39
N LEU A 94 -4.98 5.77 -10.69
CA LEU A 94 -4.37 4.52 -10.26
C LEU A 94 -3.46 4.82 -9.07
N VAL A 95 -3.71 4.17 -7.94
CA VAL A 95 -2.90 4.27 -6.72
C VAL A 95 -2.10 2.98 -6.59
N ASP A 96 -0.77 3.05 -6.66
CA ASP A 96 0.07 1.90 -6.37
C ASP A 96 0.65 1.93 -4.96
N SER A 97 0.16 1.03 -4.12
CA SER A 97 0.65 0.78 -2.76
C SER A 97 1.60 -0.41 -2.67
N SER A 98 2.10 -0.89 -3.81
CA SER A 98 3.11 -1.94 -3.89
C SER A 98 4.52 -1.39 -3.65
N THR A 99 5.45 -2.27 -3.27
CA THR A 99 6.88 -1.93 -3.26
C THR A 99 7.50 -2.39 -4.59
N VAL A 100 7.53 -1.49 -5.57
CA VAL A 100 8.07 -1.75 -6.92
C VAL A 100 9.20 -0.80 -7.26
N SER A 101 9.94 -1.12 -8.32
CA SER A 101 11.03 -0.28 -8.81
C SER A 101 10.54 0.97 -9.53
N ALA A 102 11.38 2.01 -9.59
CA ALA A 102 11.06 3.26 -10.27
C ALA A 102 10.80 3.04 -11.77
N GLU A 103 11.54 2.15 -12.41
CA GLU A 103 11.39 1.87 -13.85
C GLU A 103 10.04 1.24 -14.17
N ALA A 104 9.54 0.35 -13.31
CA ALA A 104 8.21 -0.24 -13.47
C ALA A 104 7.11 0.80 -13.24
N SER A 105 7.27 1.65 -12.22
CA SER A 105 6.37 2.78 -11.96
C SER A 105 6.28 3.70 -13.18
N GLN A 106 7.41 4.09 -13.77
CA GLN A 106 7.48 4.96 -14.94
C GLN A 106 6.84 4.33 -16.17
N ARG A 107 7.05 3.03 -16.42
CA ARG A 107 6.40 2.32 -17.52
C ARG A 107 4.88 2.31 -17.37
N VAL A 108 4.38 2.00 -16.17
CA VAL A 108 2.94 2.01 -15.91
C VAL A 108 2.38 3.43 -16.00
N ALA A 109 3.08 4.44 -15.49
CA ALA A 109 2.67 5.85 -15.61
C ALA A 109 2.54 6.30 -17.06
N ALA A 110 3.51 5.94 -17.91
CA ALA A 110 3.51 6.29 -19.33
C ALA A 110 2.34 5.64 -20.09
N GLU A 111 1.99 4.40 -19.77
CA GLU A 111 0.82 3.74 -20.36
C GLU A 111 -0.49 4.30 -19.80
N ALA A 112 -0.59 4.53 -18.49
CA ALA A 112 -1.77 5.10 -17.84
C ALA A 112 -2.14 6.48 -18.41
N ALA A 113 -1.14 7.30 -18.72
CA ALA A 113 -1.33 8.61 -19.32
C ALA A 113 -2.03 8.56 -20.70
N LYS A 114 -1.95 7.45 -21.44
CA LYS A 114 -2.67 7.27 -22.71
C LYS A 114 -4.20 7.17 -22.53
N PHE A 115 -4.66 6.95 -21.30
CA PHE A 115 -6.05 6.81 -20.92
C PHE A 115 -6.51 7.92 -19.96
N ASP A 116 -5.74 9.03 -19.87
CA ASP A 116 -5.97 10.13 -18.93
C ASP A 116 -6.00 9.68 -17.44
N THR A 117 -5.35 8.55 -17.13
CA THR A 117 -5.21 8.03 -15.77
C THR A 117 -3.95 8.57 -15.11
N ALA A 118 -4.10 9.27 -13.99
CA ALA A 118 -2.95 9.67 -13.16
C ALA A 118 -2.47 8.50 -12.28
N LEU A 119 -1.15 8.29 -12.20
CA LEU A 119 -0.55 7.35 -11.26
C LEU A 119 -0.09 8.06 -9.98
N LEU A 120 -0.50 7.56 -8.82
CA LEU A 120 0.04 7.92 -7.52
C LEU A 120 0.86 6.75 -6.95
N ALA A 121 2.08 7.01 -6.52
CA ALA A 121 2.83 6.08 -5.69
C ALA A 121 2.41 6.29 -4.24
N ALA A 122 1.82 5.28 -3.59
CA ALA A 122 1.29 5.37 -2.23
C ALA A 122 1.71 4.18 -1.34
N PRO A 123 3.01 3.88 -1.19
CA PRO A 123 3.45 2.80 -0.32
C PRO A 123 3.06 3.03 1.14
N VAL A 124 2.75 1.95 1.83
CA VAL A 124 2.25 1.96 3.21
C VAL A 124 3.29 1.50 4.22
N SER A 125 3.18 1.93 5.47
CA SER A 125 3.96 1.44 6.60
C SER A 125 3.08 0.87 7.71
N GLY A 126 3.32 -0.39 8.07
CA GLY A 126 2.53 -1.13 9.05
C GLY A 126 2.52 -2.63 8.74
N ASN A 127 1.73 -3.34 9.53
CA ASN A 127 1.40 -4.75 9.34
C ASN A 127 -0.13 -4.93 9.53
N PRO A 128 -0.71 -6.13 9.32
CA PRO A 128 -2.16 -6.32 9.43
C PRO A 128 -2.75 -5.89 10.78
N ASN A 129 -2.00 -6.03 11.89
CA ASN A 129 -2.47 -5.59 13.21
C ASN A 129 -2.51 -4.05 13.32
N VAL A 130 -1.56 -3.36 12.70
CA VAL A 130 -1.52 -1.89 12.62
C VAL A 130 -2.66 -1.34 11.76
N VAL A 131 -3.04 -2.05 10.69
CA VAL A 131 -4.22 -1.69 9.88
C VAL A 131 -5.51 -1.81 10.69
N LYS A 132 -5.67 -2.91 11.43
CA LYS A 132 -6.84 -3.14 12.30
C LYS A 132 -7.00 -2.04 13.36
N SER A 133 -5.90 -1.57 13.94
CA SER A 133 -5.93 -0.48 14.92
C SER A 133 -6.07 0.91 14.29
N GLY A 134 -6.09 1.02 12.95
CA GLY A 134 -6.18 2.30 12.25
C GLY A 134 -4.92 3.16 12.32
N GLN A 135 -3.78 2.56 12.67
CA GLN A 135 -2.51 3.27 12.89
C GLN A 135 -1.55 3.19 11.70
N LEU A 136 -2.01 2.66 10.56
CA LEU A 136 -1.20 2.60 9.34
C LEU A 136 -0.89 4.02 8.85
N THR A 137 0.33 4.21 8.34
CA THR A 137 0.71 5.45 7.69
C THR A 137 1.01 5.21 6.22
N THR A 138 0.70 6.19 5.39
CA THR A 138 0.92 6.16 3.94
C THR A 138 1.72 7.38 3.53
N VAL A 139 2.73 7.16 2.69
CA VAL A 139 3.46 8.24 2.02
C VAL A 139 3.06 8.24 0.55
N VAL A 140 2.78 9.41 -0.02
CA VAL A 140 2.19 9.57 -1.36
C VAL A 140 2.99 10.55 -2.20
N SER A 141 3.20 10.23 -3.47
CA SER A 141 3.74 11.15 -4.47
C SER A 141 3.06 10.92 -5.83
N GLY A 142 3.09 11.94 -6.68
CA GLY A 142 2.44 11.95 -8.00
C GLY A 142 1.69 13.26 -8.23
N ASP A 143 0.82 13.33 -9.22
CA ASP A 143 0.07 14.56 -9.52
C ASP A 143 -0.73 15.07 -8.30
N GLY A 144 -0.59 16.37 -7.99
CA GLY A 144 -1.23 16.96 -6.81
C GLY A 144 -2.76 16.98 -6.88
N THR A 145 -3.33 17.14 -8.09
CA THR A 145 -4.79 17.11 -8.27
C THR A 145 -5.33 15.69 -8.10
N ALA A 146 -4.60 14.70 -8.59
CA ALA A 146 -4.90 13.30 -8.37
C ALA A 146 -4.77 12.92 -6.88
N PHE A 147 -3.77 13.46 -6.19
CA PHE A 147 -3.62 13.29 -4.74
C PHE A 147 -4.83 13.84 -3.98
N ASP A 148 -5.22 15.10 -4.23
CA ASP A 148 -6.39 15.71 -3.58
C ASP A 148 -7.66 14.91 -3.85
N TYR A 149 -7.81 14.37 -5.07
CA TYR A 149 -8.92 13.51 -5.45
C TYR A 149 -8.93 12.16 -4.71
N ALA A 150 -7.76 11.55 -4.52
CA ALA A 150 -7.60 10.26 -3.86
C ALA A 150 -7.57 10.36 -2.32
N LEU A 151 -7.32 11.55 -1.76
CA LEU A 151 -7.07 11.76 -0.34
C LEU A 151 -8.18 11.20 0.57
N PRO A 152 -9.49 11.41 0.32
CA PRO A 152 -10.55 10.86 1.18
C PRO A 152 -10.54 9.32 1.25
N VAL A 153 -10.09 8.65 0.18
CA VAL A 153 -9.93 7.19 0.13
C VAL A 153 -8.70 6.78 0.92
N LEU A 154 -7.57 7.46 0.72
CA LEU A 154 -6.30 7.16 1.39
C LEU A 154 -6.35 7.39 2.90
N GLU A 155 -7.10 8.39 3.36
CA GLU A 155 -7.31 8.66 4.79
C GLU A 155 -8.07 7.53 5.50
N THR A 156 -8.79 6.69 4.77
CA THR A 156 -9.43 5.51 5.37
C THR A 156 -8.42 4.44 5.77
N PHE A 157 -7.21 4.45 5.20
CA PHE A 157 -6.23 3.38 5.40
C PHE A 157 -5.63 3.38 6.81
N GLY A 158 -5.55 4.54 7.47
CA GLY A 158 -4.98 4.65 8.80
C GLY A 158 -4.91 6.08 9.32
N SER A 159 -3.90 6.37 10.14
CA SER A 159 -3.84 7.58 10.95
C SER A 159 -3.19 8.77 10.25
N LYS A 160 -2.41 8.53 9.19
CA LYS A 160 -1.71 9.60 8.48
C LYS A 160 -1.45 9.28 7.01
N VAL A 161 -1.74 10.28 6.17
CA VAL A 161 -1.30 10.37 4.78
C VAL A 161 -0.34 11.55 4.66
N THR A 162 0.83 11.33 4.04
CA THR A 162 1.86 12.36 3.83
C THR A 162 2.19 12.47 2.36
N TYR A 163 1.91 13.61 1.73
CA TYR A 163 2.33 13.90 0.36
C TYR A 163 3.77 14.44 0.32
N VAL A 164 4.62 13.90 -0.55
CA VAL A 164 6.08 14.17 -0.54
C VAL A 164 6.67 14.61 -1.88
N GLY A 165 5.88 14.75 -2.93
CA GLY A 165 6.39 15.22 -4.22
C GLY A 165 5.50 14.82 -5.39
N SER A 166 5.84 15.36 -6.56
CA SER A 166 5.04 15.21 -7.78
C SER A 166 5.43 14.01 -8.65
N GLY A 167 6.46 13.25 -8.27
CA GLY A 167 6.97 12.09 -9.00
C GLY A 167 6.89 10.80 -8.17
N ASP A 168 8.00 10.06 -8.10
CA ASP A 168 8.12 8.79 -7.37
C ASP A 168 8.79 8.94 -5.98
N GLU A 169 8.84 10.15 -5.41
CA GLU A 169 9.53 10.43 -4.14
C GLU A 169 9.03 9.55 -2.99
N ALA A 170 7.75 9.18 -2.97
CA ALA A 170 7.19 8.29 -1.95
C ALA A 170 7.87 6.91 -1.93
N ARG A 171 8.32 6.40 -3.09
CA ARG A 171 9.04 5.13 -3.17
C ARG A 171 10.44 5.26 -2.59
N LEU A 172 11.13 6.37 -2.84
CA LEU A 172 12.41 6.66 -2.22
C LEU A 172 12.27 6.79 -0.70
N VAL A 173 11.26 7.54 -0.22
CA VAL A 173 10.96 7.65 1.21
C VAL A 173 10.72 6.27 1.83
N LYS A 174 9.95 5.40 1.15
CA LYS A 174 9.71 4.03 1.63
C LYS A 174 10.99 3.19 1.63
N MET A 175 11.87 3.36 0.65
CA MET A 175 13.17 2.70 0.60
C MET A 175 14.04 3.14 1.78
N CYS A 176 14.16 4.44 2.03
CA CYS A 176 14.87 4.99 3.19
C CYS A 176 14.30 4.45 4.51
N HIS A 177 12.98 4.41 4.64
CA HIS A 177 12.30 3.82 5.79
C HIS A 177 12.69 2.34 5.99
N ASN A 178 12.69 1.53 4.93
CA ASN A 178 13.01 0.10 5.02
C ASN A 178 14.52 -0.15 5.26
N VAL A 179 15.40 0.72 4.76
CA VAL A 179 16.83 0.69 5.12
C VAL A 179 17.01 0.96 6.61
N LEU A 180 16.36 2.01 7.14
CA LEU A 180 16.41 2.32 8.56
C LEU A 180 15.89 1.14 9.41
N LEU A 181 14.77 0.54 9.01
CA LEU A 181 14.22 -0.65 9.65
C LEU A 181 15.26 -1.79 9.71
N GLY A 182 15.93 -2.08 8.60
CA GLY A 182 16.96 -3.12 8.55
C GLY A 182 18.16 -2.82 9.46
N VAL A 183 18.65 -1.58 9.46
CA VAL A 183 19.77 -1.15 10.30
C VAL A 183 19.41 -1.27 11.79
N VAL A 184 18.25 -0.75 12.20
CA VAL A 184 17.79 -0.84 13.59
C VAL A 184 17.64 -2.29 14.03
N THR A 185 17.09 -3.15 13.17
CA THR A 185 16.95 -4.59 13.45
C THR A 185 18.30 -5.25 13.67
N GLN A 186 19.26 -4.99 12.79
CA GLN A 186 20.60 -5.57 12.87
C GLN A 186 21.33 -5.10 14.14
N SER A 187 21.29 -3.79 14.43
CA SER A 187 21.90 -3.25 15.64
C SER A 187 21.29 -3.84 16.91
N LEU A 188 19.96 -3.99 16.97
CA LEU A 188 19.28 -4.60 18.11
C LEU A 188 19.71 -6.07 18.30
N ALA A 189 19.84 -6.82 17.22
CA ALA A 189 20.29 -8.21 17.27
C ALA A 189 21.73 -8.32 17.80
N GLU A 190 22.65 -7.51 17.28
CA GLU A 190 24.06 -7.53 17.67
C GLU A 190 24.27 -7.18 19.15
N ILE A 191 23.67 -6.08 19.62
CA ILE A 191 23.83 -5.65 21.02
C ILE A 191 23.16 -6.61 22.00
N THR A 192 22.04 -7.25 21.60
CA THR A 192 21.37 -8.26 22.44
C THR A 192 22.25 -9.51 22.60
N VAL A 193 22.89 -9.98 21.52
CA VAL A 193 23.82 -11.11 21.58
C VAL A 193 25.08 -10.74 22.37
N LEU A 194 25.60 -9.52 22.22
CA LEU A 194 26.74 -9.02 22.99
C LEU A 194 26.43 -9.01 24.51
N ALA A 195 25.27 -8.47 24.89
CA ALA A 195 24.82 -8.42 26.29
C ALA A 195 24.67 -9.83 26.88
N GLU A 196 24.07 -10.75 26.13
CA GLU A 196 23.92 -12.16 26.54
C GLU A 196 25.27 -12.86 26.74
N ARG A 197 26.22 -12.66 25.81
CA ARG A 197 27.57 -13.24 25.93
C ARG A 197 28.36 -12.66 27.10
N ALA A 198 28.04 -11.44 27.53
CA ALA A 198 28.61 -10.79 28.70
C ALA A 198 27.91 -11.17 30.03
N GLY A 199 26.86 -12.01 29.99
CA GLY A 199 26.17 -12.53 31.17
C GLY A 199 24.89 -11.79 31.57
N VAL A 200 24.40 -10.84 30.77
CA VAL A 200 23.11 -10.16 30.99
C VAL A 200 22.00 -10.94 30.28
N SER A 201 20.88 -11.22 30.94
CA SER A 201 19.78 -11.92 30.27
C SER A 201 19.20 -11.04 29.13
N ARG A 202 18.78 -11.67 28.02
CA ARG A 202 18.13 -10.95 26.92
C ARG A 202 16.90 -10.17 27.39
N ALA A 203 16.13 -10.75 28.31
CA ALA A 203 14.92 -10.15 28.85
C ALA A 203 15.22 -8.86 29.62
N ASP A 204 16.17 -8.89 30.56
CA ASP A 204 16.53 -7.70 31.36
C ASP A 204 17.13 -6.60 30.49
N PHE A 205 17.96 -6.98 29.50
CA PHE A 205 18.52 -6.03 28.56
C PHE A 205 17.44 -5.34 27.72
N LEU A 206 16.52 -6.10 27.14
CA LEU A 206 15.43 -5.55 26.33
C LEU A 206 14.46 -4.72 27.19
N GLU A 207 14.19 -5.12 28.43
CA GLU A 207 13.38 -4.33 29.37
C GLU A 207 14.00 -2.95 29.63
N PHE A 208 15.32 -2.91 29.90
CA PHE A 208 16.03 -1.64 30.07
C PHE A 208 15.97 -0.77 28.81
N ILE A 209 16.25 -1.34 27.63
CA ILE A 209 16.21 -0.60 26.35
C ILE A 209 14.81 -0.03 26.12
N ASN A 210 13.76 -0.83 26.31
CA ASN A 210 12.37 -0.45 26.09
C ASN A 210 11.84 0.61 27.05
N SER A 211 12.42 0.71 28.25
CA SER A 211 12.11 1.72 29.25
C SER A 211 13.00 2.98 29.15
N SER A 212 14.01 2.97 28.30
CA SER A 212 14.92 4.10 28.06
C SER A 212 14.43 5.02 26.93
N VAL A 213 15.17 6.10 26.68
CA VAL A 213 14.95 7.01 25.53
C VAL A 213 15.12 6.33 24.16
N MET A 214 15.71 5.13 24.13
CA MET A 214 15.87 4.31 22.91
C MET A 214 14.68 3.37 22.68
N GLY A 215 13.70 3.31 23.59
CA GLY A 215 12.55 2.43 23.48
C GLY A 215 11.59 2.84 22.37
N SER A 216 11.06 1.86 21.63
CA SER A 216 10.07 2.06 20.57
C SER A 216 9.11 0.87 20.46
N VAL A 217 8.04 1.00 19.68
CA VAL A 217 7.15 -0.14 19.35
C VAL A 217 7.94 -1.27 18.67
N PHE A 218 9.07 -0.95 18.03
CA PHE A 218 9.87 -1.92 17.29
C PHE A 218 10.83 -2.73 18.18
N THR A 219 11.25 -2.18 19.33
CA THR A 219 12.15 -2.85 20.27
C THR A 219 11.43 -3.67 21.33
N ARG A 220 10.09 -3.57 21.37
CA ARG A 220 9.19 -4.26 22.31
C ARG A 220 8.80 -5.66 21.86
#